data_AF-A0A0F3N294-F1
#
_entry.id   AF-A0A0F3N294-F1
#
_cell.length_a   1.000
_cell.length_b   1.000
_cell.length_c   1.000
_cell.angle_alpha   90.00
_cell.angle_beta   90.00
_cell.angle_gamma   90.00
#
_symmetry.space_group_name_H-M   'P 1'
#
loop_
_entity.id
_entity.type
_entity.pdbx_description
1 polymer ?
#
loop_
_entity_poly.entity_id
_entity_poly.type
_entity_poly.pdbx_seq_one_letter_code
_entity_poly.pdbx_strand_id
1 'polypeptide(L)'
;MSYLYYYFYSKFLKIRLNEYDFAKNIKIHEVKPGSKINLDPFSLAMVPLTHSAPEMQAIMIRTDAGNILHTGDWKFDNDPILGKKADEELLKSYGDEGVLALVCDSTNVFNKGSSGSEGMLEKV
;
A
#
# COMPACT_ATOMS: atom_id res chain seq x y z
N MET A 1 21.65 -3.16 -2.85
CA MET A 1 20.23 -3.57 -2.84
C MET A 1 19.40 -2.31 -2.64
N SER A 2 18.49 -2.02 -3.57
CA SER A 2 17.67 -0.80 -3.54
C SER A 2 16.26 -1.15 -3.09
N TYR A 3 15.64 -0.30 -2.29
CA TYR A 3 14.27 -0.50 -1.84
C TYR A 3 13.42 0.76 -2.03
N LEU A 4 12.14 0.58 -2.32
CA LEU A 4 11.16 1.64 -2.53
C LEU A 4 10.25 1.75 -1.31
N TYR A 5 10.14 2.95 -0.73
CA TYR A 5 9.32 3.19 0.47
C TYR A 5 8.67 4.56 0.44
N TYR A 6 7.48 4.67 1.02
CA TYR A 6 6.87 5.99 1.30
C TYR A 6 7.61 6.71 2.43
N TYR A 7 7.34 8.00 2.63
CA TYR A 7 8.10 8.85 3.54
C TYR A 7 8.09 8.33 4.98
N PHE A 8 6.94 7.92 5.52
CA PHE A 8 6.84 7.35 6.87
C PHE A 8 7.68 6.08 6.99
N TYR A 9 7.51 5.14 6.06
CA TYR A 9 8.24 3.87 6.07
C TYR A 9 9.73 4.03 5.82
N SER A 10 10.14 4.97 4.97
CA SER A 10 11.56 5.23 4.70
C SER A 10 12.27 5.72 5.95
N LYS A 11 11.59 6.55 6.77
CA LYS A 11 12.12 7.02 8.06
C LYS A 11 12.20 5.90 9.07
N PHE A 12 11.14 5.10 9.20
CA PHE A 12 11.14 3.94 10.07
C PHE A 12 12.25 2.95 9.69
N LEU A 13 12.40 2.64 8.40
CA LEU A 13 13.46 1.79 7.89
C LEU A 13 14.85 2.36 8.16
N LYS A 14 15.07 3.66 7.96
CA LYS A 14 16.36 4.30 8.26
C LYS A 14 16.74 4.14 9.72
N ILE A 15 15.77 4.29 10.65
CA ILE A 15 16.00 4.08 12.08
C ILE A 15 16.42 2.62 12.34
N ARG A 16 15.67 1.65 11.81
CA ARG A 16 15.97 0.22 12.01
C ARG A 16 17.29 -0.21 11.36
N LEU A 17 17.58 0.29 10.16
CA LEU A 17 18.83 -0.02 9.46
C LEU A 17 20.05 0.53 10.20
N ASN A 18 19.94 1.69 10.87
CA ASN A 18 21.07 2.29 11.57
C ASN A 18 21.63 1.43 12.73
N GLU A 19 20.94 0.34 13.10
CA GLU A 19 21.42 -0.69 14.04
C GLU A 19 22.48 -1.63 13.41
N TYR A 20 22.70 -1.56 12.10
CA TYR A 20 23.56 -2.49 11.35
C TYR A 20 24.69 -1.77 10.59
N ASP A 21 25.89 -2.34 10.62
CA ASP A 21 27.09 -1.74 10.00
C ASP A 21 26.97 -1.54 8.48
N PHE A 22 26.18 -2.37 7.79
CA PHE A 22 26.00 -2.28 6.34
C PHE A 22 25.00 -1.19 5.92
N ALA A 23 24.33 -0.51 6.85
CA ALA A 23 23.26 0.44 6.55
C ALA A 23 23.68 1.54 5.57
N LYS A 24 24.94 1.99 5.69
CA LYS A 24 25.53 3.03 4.82
C LYS A 24 25.58 2.63 3.34
N ASN A 25 25.52 1.33 3.05
CA ASN A 25 25.60 0.78 1.69
C ASN A 25 24.22 0.53 1.06
N ILE A 26 23.12 0.80 1.79
CA ILE A 26 21.76 0.60 1.28
C ILE A 26 21.22 1.91 0.72
N LYS A 27 20.78 1.85 -0.54
CA LYS A 27 20.09 2.97 -1.20
C LYS A 27 18.58 2.84 -0.98
N ILE A 28 18.02 3.79 -0.25
CA ILE A 28 16.57 3.87 -0.03
C ILE A 28 16.01 4.89 -1.01
N HIS A 29 15.05 4.45 -1.82
CA HIS A 29 14.33 5.28 -2.77
C HIS A 29 12.98 5.65 -2.17
N GLU A 30 12.83 6.94 -1.83
CA GLU A 30 11.55 7.44 -1.33
C GLU A 30 10.59 7.65 -2.50
N VAL A 31 9.36 7.14 -2.35
CA VAL A 31 8.30 7.23 -3.35
C VAL A 31 7.12 7.96 -2.75
N LYS A 32 6.39 8.72 -3.58
CA LYS A 32 5.20 9.44 -3.11
C LYS A 32 3.97 8.53 -3.19
N PRO A 33 3.04 8.58 -2.23
CA PRO A 33 1.73 7.95 -2.38
C PRO A 33 1.08 8.30 -3.72
N GLY A 34 0.43 7.33 -4.38
CA GLY A 34 -0.15 7.49 -5.72
C GLY A 34 0.85 7.65 -6.87
N SER A 35 2.15 7.46 -6.65
CA SER A 35 3.15 7.53 -7.72
C SER A 35 3.00 6.39 -8.74
N LYS A 36 3.59 6.58 -9.92
CA LYS A 36 3.86 5.49 -10.87
C LYS A 36 5.37 5.27 -10.95
N ILE A 37 5.79 4.02 -11.02
CA ILE A 37 7.21 3.63 -11.05
C ILE A 37 7.42 2.61 -12.15
N ASN A 38 8.37 2.87 -13.04
CA ASN A 38 8.79 1.91 -14.04
C ASN A 38 10.04 1.20 -13.54
N LEU A 39 9.96 -0.12 -13.43
CA LEU A 39 11.03 -1.03 -13.04
C LEU A 39 11.01 -2.21 -14.02
N ASP A 40 11.60 -2.02 -15.20
CA ASP A 40 11.60 -3.01 -16.28
C ASP A 40 11.87 -4.44 -15.75
N PRO A 41 11.02 -5.44 -16.05
CA PRO A 41 9.89 -5.44 -17.00
C PRO A 41 8.52 -4.99 -16.43
N PHE A 42 8.49 -4.32 -15.29
CA PHE A 42 7.26 -3.97 -14.56
C PHE A 42 6.95 -2.47 -14.64
N SER A 43 5.66 -2.15 -14.77
CA SER A 43 5.14 -0.80 -14.48
C SER A 43 4.20 -0.85 -13.29
N LEU A 44 4.54 -0.09 -12.25
CA LEU A 44 3.83 -0.05 -10.98
C LEU A 44 3.00 1.21 -10.89
N ALA A 45 1.74 1.10 -10.46
CA ALA A 45 0.94 2.26 -10.08
C ALA A 45 0.28 2.03 -8.71
N MET A 46 0.41 3.00 -7.83
CA MET A 46 -0.10 2.93 -6.47
C MET A 46 -1.54 3.45 -6.42
N VAL A 47 -2.34 2.93 -5.48
CA VAL A 47 -3.64 3.48 -5.09
C VAL A 47 -3.74 3.50 -3.57
N PRO A 48 -4.11 4.62 -2.94
CA PRO A 48 -4.20 4.70 -1.49
C PRO A 48 -5.33 3.81 -0.96
N LEU A 49 -5.02 3.08 0.12
CA LEU A 49 -5.99 2.31 0.92
C LEU A 49 -5.87 2.71 2.39
N THR A 50 -6.95 2.51 3.15
CA THR A 50 -6.93 2.71 4.61
C THR A 50 -6.40 1.48 5.33
N HIS A 51 -5.61 1.70 6.37
CA HIS A 51 -5.11 0.67 7.29
C HIS A 51 -4.68 1.34 8.62
N SER A 52 -4.23 0.56 9.60
CA SER A 52 -3.77 1.06 10.89
C SER A 52 -2.37 1.71 10.86
N ALA A 53 -1.73 1.77 9.69
CA ALA A 53 -0.44 2.40 9.48
C ALA A 53 -0.51 3.51 8.41
N PRO A 54 0.30 4.58 8.52
CA PRO A 54 0.31 5.67 7.53
C PRO A 54 0.66 5.18 6.12
N GLU A 55 0.25 5.96 5.12
CA GLU A 55 0.71 5.83 3.72
C GLU A 55 0.53 4.43 3.10
N MET A 56 -0.46 3.66 3.55
CA MET A 56 -0.78 2.36 2.94
C MET A 56 -1.27 2.51 1.51
N GLN A 57 -0.78 1.67 0.60
CA GLN A 57 -1.14 1.68 -0.82
C GLN A 57 -1.26 0.25 -1.35
N ALA A 58 -2.31 -0.02 -2.13
CA ALA A 58 -2.26 -1.14 -3.07
C ALA A 58 -1.41 -0.77 -4.28
N ILE A 59 -0.93 -1.80 -4.97
CA ILE A 59 -0.05 -1.67 -6.14
C ILE A 59 -0.65 -2.45 -7.30
N MET A 60 -0.93 -1.75 -8.39
CA MET A 60 -1.15 -2.34 -9.70
C MET A 60 0.21 -2.61 -10.34
N ILE A 61 0.50 -3.89 -10.60
CA ILE A 61 1.72 -4.38 -11.25
C ILE A 61 1.35 -4.77 -12.68
N ARG A 62 1.83 -4.02 -13.67
CA ARG A 62 1.59 -4.28 -15.09
C ARG A 62 2.76 -5.06 -15.68
N THR A 63 2.43 -6.09 -16.45
CA THR A 63 3.37 -6.97 -17.15
C THR A 63 2.85 -7.29 -18.55
N ASP A 64 3.71 -7.80 -19.42
CA ASP A 64 3.30 -8.29 -20.75
C ASP A 64 2.28 -9.44 -20.70
N ALA A 65 2.24 -10.20 -19.60
CA ALA A 65 1.29 -11.29 -19.41
C ALA A 65 -0.08 -10.82 -18.88
N GLY A 66 -0.15 -9.61 -18.32
CA GLY A 66 -1.35 -9.05 -17.71
C GLY A 66 -1.09 -8.30 -16.40
N ASN A 67 -2.17 -7.76 -15.85
CA ASN A 67 -2.17 -6.90 -14.68
C ASN A 67 -2.41 -7.69 -13.39
N ILE A 68 -1.59 -7.43 -12.37
CA ILE A 68 -1.73 -8.01 -11.04
C ILE A 68 -2.03 -6.89 -10.06
N LEU A 69 -3.14 -6.97 -9.33
CA LEU A 69 -3.43 -6.05 -8.24
C LEU A 69 -2.99 -6.70 -6.92
N HIS A 70 -2.06 -6.06 -6.20
CA HIS A 70 -1.66 -6.49 -4.86
C HIS A 70 -2.21 -5.48 -3.84
N THR A 71 -3.12 -5.91 -2.98
CA THR A 71 -3.77 -4.99 -2.03
C THR A 71 -2.83 -4.57 -0.90
N GLY A 72 -1.92 -5.47 -0.51
CA GLY A 72 -1.28 -5.39 0.81
C GLY A 72 -2.34 -5.51 1.91
N ASP A 73 -2.01 -5.06 3.11
CA ASP A 73 -2.94 -5.05 4.25
C ASP A 73 -3.88 -3.85 4.13
N TRP A 74 -5.18 -4.07 4.31
CA TRP A 74 -6.16 -3.02 4.08
C TRP A 74 -7.46 -3.21 4.86
N LYS A 75 -8.21 -2.11 4.98
CA LYS A 75 -9.65 -2.08 5.26
C LYS A 75 -10.28 -0.94 4.46
N PHE A 76 -11.59 -0.94 4.27
CA PHE A 76 -12.32 0.28 3.89
C PHE A 76 -12.80 0.97 5.17
N ASP A 77 -12.19 2.10 5.49
CA ASP A 77 -12.58 2.93 6.63
C ASP A 77 -13.18 4.25 6.13
N ASN A 78 -14.45 4.48 6.51
CA ASN A 78 -15.18 5.69 6.12
C ASN A 78 -14.83 6.91 6.98
N ASP A 79 -14.19 6.72 8.14
CA ASP A 79 -13.78 7.77 9.07
C ASP A 79 -12.42 7.43 9.69
N PRO A 80 -11.35 7.35 8.87
CA PRO A 80 -10.03 6.97 9.35
C PRO A 80 -9.45 8.10 10.21
N ILE A 81 -8.90 7.76 11.38
CA ILE A 81 -8.17 8.71 12.23
C ILE A 81 -6.80 9.03 11.61
N LEU A 82 -6.21 8.04 10.92
CA LEU A 82 -4.89 8.14 10.32
C LEU A 82 -4.94 7.98 8.79
N GLY A 83 -4.27 8.90 8.09
CA GLY A 83 -4.11 8.82 6.64
C GLY A 83 -5.33 9.33 5.86
N LYS A 84 -5.45 8.89 4.60
CA LYS A 84 -6.56 9.26 3.70
C LYS A 84 -7.49 8.07 3.54
N LYS A 85 -8.75 8.34 3.22
CA LYS A 85 -9.69 7.32 2.74
C LYS A 85 -9.13 6.62 1.50
N ALA A 86 -9.59 5.40 1.28
CA ALA A 86 -9.28 4.68 0.06
C ALA A 86 -9.77 5.48 -1.17
N ASP A 87 -8.97 5.50 -2.23
CA ASP A 87 -9.38 6.08 -3.51
C ASP A 87 -10.14 5.03 -4.31
N GLU A 88 -11.43 4.91 -4.01
CA GLU A 88 -12.31 3.92 -4.63
C GLU A 88 -12.49 4.15 -6.14
N GLU A 89 -12.44 5.41 -6.60
CA GLU A 89 -12.56 5.73 -8.04
C GLU A 89 -11.34 5.22 -8.80
N LEU A 90 -10.14 5.48 -8.28
CA LEU A 90 -8.91 4.95 -8.87
C LEU A 90 -8.88 3.42 -8.81
N LEU A 91 -9.32 2.81 -7.70
CA LEU A 91 -9.41 1.35 -7.58
C LEU A 91 -10.38 0.73 -8.60
N LYS A 92 -11.53 1.38 -8.85
CA LYS A 92 -12.48 0.97 -9.91
C LYS A 92 -11.85 1.07 -11.29
N SER A 93 -11.13 2.16 -11.58
CA SER A 93 -10.45 2.33 -12.87
C SER A 93 -9.40 1.23 -13.13
N TYR A 94 -8.77 0.71 -12.08
CA TYR A 94 -7.88 -0.45 -12.17
C TYR A 94 -8.61 -1.76 -12.45
N GLY A 95 -9.82 -1.92 -11.94
CA GLY A 95 -10.72 -3.01 -12.31
C GLY A 95 -11.14 -2.93 -13.77
N ASP A 96 -11.52 -1.72 -14.24
CA ASP A 96 -11.93 -1.46 -15.62
C ASP A 96 -10.79 -1.66 -16.63
N GLU A 97 -9.55 -1.37 -16.23
CA GLU A 97 -8.34 -1.66 -17.01
C GLU A 97 -8.13 -3.16 -17.24
N GLY A 98 -8.72 -4.01 -16.39
CA GLY A 98 -8.58 -5.46 -16.41
C GLY A 98 -7.49 -5.94 -15.46
N VAL A 99 -7.86 -6.87 -14.58
CA VAL A 99 -6.95 -7.51 -13.60
C VAL A 99 -6.93 -9.01 -13.88
N LEU A 100 -5.74 -9.53 -14.20
CA LEU A 100 -5.52 -10.96 -14.41
C LEU A 100 -5.51 -11.72 -13.08
N ALA A 101 -4.85 -11.16 -12.06
CA ALA A 101 -4.77 -11.77 -10.74
C ALA A 101 -4.87 -10.73 -9.61
N LEU A 102 -5.54 -11.12 -8.53
CA LEU A 102 -5.64 -10.35 -7.30
C LEU A 102 -4.87 -11.08 -6.19
N VAL A 103 -3.89 -10.42 -5.60
CA VAL A 103 -3.22 -10.86 -4.38
C VAL A 103 -3.77 -10.01 -3.24
N CYS A 104 -4.57 -10.63 -2.38
CA CYS A 104 -5.35 -9.93 -1.36
C CYS A 104 -5.04 -10.42 0.05
N ASP A 105 -5.09 -9.50 1.01
CA ASP A 105 -5.15 -9.80 2.43
C ASP A 105 -6.37 -10.68 2.75
N SER A 106 -6.15 -11.72 3.57
CA SER A 106 -7.15 -12.70 4.02
C SER A 106 -7.31 -12.75 5.54
N THR A 107 -6.67 -11.84 6.28
CA THR A 107 -6.62 -11.81 7.76
C THR A 107 -8.00 -11.96 8.40
N ASN A 108 -9.03 -11.34 7.81
CA ASN A 108 -10.39 -11.31 8.36
C ASN A 108 -11.41 -12.12 7.55
N VAL A 109 -10.99 -13.03 6.66
CA VAL A 109 -11.91 -13.72 5.73
C VAL A 109 -13.00 -14.56 6.42
N PHE A 110 -12.77 -14.99 7.66
CA PHE A 110 -13.75 -15.75 8.44
C PHE A 110 -14.68 -14.88 9.29
N ASN A 111 -14.38 -13.59 9.42
CA ASN A 111 -15.20 -12.65 10.18
C ASN A 111 -16.35 -12.16 9.30
N LYS A 112 -17.59 -12.32 9.79
CA LYS A 112 -18.77 -11.83 9.07
C LYS A 112 -18.92 -10.32 9.29
N GLY A 113 -19.38 -9.61 8.25
CA GLY A 113 -19.59 -8.17 8.29
C GLY A 113 -18.35 -7.38 7.90
N SER A 114 -18.33 -6.08 8.22
CA SER A 114 -17.21 -5.18 7.95
C SER A 114 -16.46 -4.85 9.24
N SER A 115 -15.17 -4.60 9.12
CA SER A 115 -14.40 -3.97 10.19
C SER A 115 -15.01 -2.61 10.54
N GLY A 116 -15.08 -2.30 11.83
CA GLY A 116 -15.49 -0.98 12.31
C GLY A 116 -14.50 0.11 11.90
N SER A 117 -14.96 1.35 11.91
CA SER A 117 -14.12 2.52 11.67
C SER A 117 -13.31 2.89 12.91
N GLU A 118 -12.08 3.35 12.73
CA GLU A 118 -11.25 3.88 13.81
C GLU A 118 -11.90 5.05 14.54
N GLY A 119 -12.58 5.96 13.82
CA GLY A 119 -13.26 7.11 14.43
C GLY A 119 -14.36 6.75 15.43
N MET A 120 -14.87 5.51 15.40
CA MET A 120 -15.82 5.02 16.41
C MET A 120 -15.15 4.73 17.77
N LEU A 121 -13.84 4.49 17.79
CA LEU A 121 -13.08 4.16 19.00
C LEU A 121 -12.57 5.40 19.74
N GLU A 122 -12.48 6.55 19.07
CA GLU A 122 -11.99 7.81 19.67
C GLU A 122 -13.02 8.50 20.57
N LYS A 123 -14.31 8.12 20.46
CA LYS A 123 -15.42 8.78 21.18
C LYS A 123 -15.70 8.20 22.58
N VAL A 124 -14.69 7.58 23.22
CA VAL A 124 -14.79 7.01 24.57
C VAL A 124 -14.09 7.89 25.59
#